data_AF-V4J8I2-F1
#
_entry.id   AF-V4J8I2-F1
#
_cell.length_a   1.000
_cell.length_b   1.000
_cell.length_c   1.000
_cell.angle_alpha   90.00
_cell.angle_beta   90.00
_cell.angle_gamma   90.00
#
_symmetry.space_group_name_H-M   'P 1'
#
loop_
_entity.id
_entity.type
_entity.pdbx_description
1 polymer ?
#
loop_
_entity_poly.entity_id
_entity_poly.type
_entity_poly.pdbx_seq_one_letter_code
_entity_poly.pdbx_strand_id
1 'polypeptide(L)'
;MGLKWQCVEFARRWLVERRGLDFASVATAADIWDEVQVYRDLEDGREWLVTSHPNGSPLPPKPGDLFVYGRGYRGTGHVAVVVEVAKDRGWLAIAEQNFDNRPWPGTYARRLPLVRHTGVSGVGWWVLDAYLIGWKRAVDPGLAE
;
A
#
# COMPACT_ATOMS: atom_id res chain seq x y z
N MET A 1 2.12 -7.99 15.24
CA MET A 1 3.46 -8.03 14.58
C MET A 1 3.65 -9.39 13.91
N GLY A 2 4.17 -9.43 12.69
CA GLY A 2 4.27 -10.64 11.85
C GLY A 2 5.64 -11.36 11.93
N LEU A 3 5.88 -12.29 11.01
CA LEU A 3 7.16 -13.02 10.89
C LEU A 3 8.27 -12.06 10.43
N LYS A 4 9.28 -11.84 11.27
CA LYS A 4 10.49 -11.08 10.90
C LYS A 4 11.23 -11.82 9.77
N TRP A 5 11.61 -11.22 8.64
CA TRP A 5 11.46 -9.84 8.16
C TRP A 5 10.64 -9.81 6.86
N GLN A 6 9.42 -10.34 6.92
CA GLN A 6 8.52 -10.43 5.77
C GLN A 6 7.90 -9.08 5.41
N CYS A 7 7.49 -8.91 4.15
CA CYS A 7 6.85 -7.69 3.67
C CYS A 7 5.60 -7.29 4.48
N VAL A 8 4.80 -8.28 4.89
CA VAL A 8 3.62 -8.09 5.76
C VAL A 8 4.00 -7.57 7.15
N GLU A 9 5.11 -8.06 7.73
CA GLU A 9 5.60 -7.57 9.02
C GLU A 9 5.98 -6.09 8.93
N PHE A 10 6.74 -5.72 7.89
CA PHE A 10 7.17 -4.35 7.68
C PHE A 10 5.99 -3.40 7.48
N ALA A 11 5.06 -3.73 6.58
CA ALA A 11 3.90 -2.89 6.29
C ALA A 11 3.04 -2.68 7.55
N ARG A 12 2.84 -3.74 8.32
CA ARG A 12 2.14 -3.68 9.60
C ARG A 12 2.85 -2.77 10.60
N ARG A 13 4.14 -3.00 10.83
CA ARG A 13 4.93 -2.20 11.77
C ARG A 13 4.96 -0.73 11.37
N TRP A 14 5.05 -0.43 10.08
CA TRP A 14 4.96 0.94 9.59
C TRP A 14 3.62 1.59 9.94
N LEU A 15 2.48 0.91 9.74
CA LEU A 15 1.17 1.44 10.11
C LEU A 15 1.06 1.68 11.62
N VAL A 16 1.56 0.75 12.43
CA VAL A 16 1.57 0.87 13.90
C VAL A 16 2.41 2.08 14.33
N GLU A 17 3.66 2.16 13.89
CA GLU A 17 4.61 3.19 14.33
C GLU A 17 4.29 4.58 13.78
N ARG A 18 3.72 4.67 12.57
CA ARG A 18 3.49 5.96 11.89
C ARG A 18 2.06 6.45 11.97
N ARG A 19 1.09 5.57 12.25
CA ARG A 19 -0.34 5.90 12.25
C ARG A 19 -1.12 5.37 13.45
N GLY A 20 -0.53 4.54 14.31
CA GLY A 20 -1.26 3.90 15.40
C GLY A 20 -2.30 2.88 14.91
N LEU A 21 -2.18 2.39 13.68
CA LEU A 21 -3.15 1.48 13.06
C LEU A 21 -2.57 0.08 12.87
N ASP A 22 -3.39 -0.96 13.03
CA ASP A 22 -3.04 -2.36 12.72
C ASP A 22 -4.13 -3.02 11.84
N PHE A 23 -3.78 -4.05 11.07
CA PHE A 23 -4.73 -4.85 10.30
C PHE A 23 -4.75 -6.31 10.77
N ALA A 24 -5.83 -7.04 10.48
CA ALA A 24 -5.96 -8.45 10.83
C ALA A 24 -4.82 -9.31 10.25
N SER A 25 -4.52 -10.46 10.85
CA SER A 25 -3.54 -11.40 10.31
C SER A 25 -4.00 -11.93 8.95
N VAL A 26 -3.06 -12.08 8.02
CA VAL A 26 -3.28 -12.62 6.67
C VAL A 26 -2.33 -13.77 6.41
N ALA A 27 -2.74 -14.76 5.62
CA ALA A 27 -1.88 -15.91 5.29
C ALA A 27 -0.75 -15.51 4.34
N THR A 28 -1.06 -14.69 3.33
CA THR A 28 -0.07 -14.16 2.37
C THR A 28 -0.26 -12.66 2.14
N ALA A 29 0.73 -12.02 1.54
CA ALA A 29 0.65 -10.58 1.27
C ALA A 29 -0.45 -10.23 0.27
N ALA A 30 -0.72 -11.11 -0.71
CA ALA A 30 -1.81 -10.92 -1.66
C ALA A 30 -3.19 -10.90 -0.98
N ASP A 31 -3.37 -11.65 0.10
CA ASP A 31 -4.66 -11.75 0.81
C ASP A 31 -5.10 -10.43 1.46
N ILE A 32 -4.16 -9.49 1.66
CA ILE A 32 -4.46 -8.12 2.09
C ILE A 32 -5.49 -7.45 1.16
N TRP A 33 -5.47 -7.79 -0.13
CA TRP A 33 -6.38 -7.18 -1.10
C TRP A 33 -7.84 -7.44 -0.76
N ASP A 34 -8.18 -8.70 -0.48
CA ASP A 34 -9.56 -9.18 -0.32
C ASP A 34 -9.99 -9.31 1.15
N GLU A 35 -9.07 -9.66 2.05
CA GLU A 35 -9.41 -9.96 3.45
C GLU A 35 -9.36 -8.72 4.36
N VAL A 36 -8.54 -7.72 4.04
CA VAL A 36 -8.33 -6.56 4.92
C VAL A 36 -9.26 -5.41 4.52
N GLN A 37 -10.40 -5.28 5.19
CA GLN A 37 -11.38 -4.22 4.93
C GLN A 37 -11.41 -3.13 6.02
N VAL A 38 -10.72 -3.35 7.13
CA VAL A 38 -10.60 -2.40 8.24
C VAL A 38 -9.17 -2.39 8.78
N TYR A 39 -8.74 -1.22 9.24
CA TYR A 39 -7.63 -1.09 10.19
C TYR A 39 -8.21 -0.75 11.56
N ARG A 40 -7.61 -1.29 12.61
CA ARG A 40 -7.98 -1.00 13.99
C ARG A 40 -7.03 0.04 14.56
N ASP A 41 -7.58 1.07 15.15
CA ASP A 41 -6.86 2.06 15.94
C ASP A 41 -6.40 1.41 17.25
N LEU A 42 -5.12 1.57 17.58
CA LEU A 42 -4.52 0.97 18.76
C LEU A 42 -4.75 1.79 20.03
N GLU A 43 -5.15 3.06 19.92
CA GLU A 43 -5.44 3.92 21.06
C GLU A 43 -6.83 3.63 21.64
N ASP A 44 -7.86 3.67 20.80
CA ASP A 44 -9.25 3.55 21.24
C ASP A 44 -9.97 2.29 20.72
N GLY A 45 -9.33 1.52 19.82
CA GLY A 45 -9.90 0.31 19.23
C GLY A 45 -10.87 0.56 18.09
N ARG A 46 -11.08 1.80 17.63
CA ARG A 46 -12.00 2.15 16.55
C ARG A 46 -11.55 1.55 15.22
N GLU A 47 -12.52 1.17 14.39
CA GLU A 47 -12.23 0.66 13.05
C GLU A 47 -12.24 1.79 12.01
N TRP A 48 -11.19 1.82 11.20
CA TRP A 48 -11.01 2.67 10.04
C TRP A 48 -11.30 1.83 8.79
N LEU A 49 -12.28 2.25 7.99
CA LEU A 49 -12.60 1.54 6.74
C LEU A 49 -11.42 1.63 5.78
N VAL A 50 -11.14 0.53 5.08
CA VAL A 50 -10.05 0.45 4.11
C VAL A 50 -10.63 0.22 2.72
N THR A 51 -10.52 1.23 1.86
CA THR A 51 -10.99 1.15 0.48
C THR A 51 -9.93 0.59 -0.45
N SER A 52 -10.34 -0.25 -1.40
CA SER A 52 -9.48 -0.79 -2.45
C SER A 52 -9.56 0.06 -3.73
N HIS A 53 -8.42 0.45 -4.26
CA HIS A 53 -8.28 1.19 -5.52
C HIS A 53 -7.44 0.38 -6.51
N PRO A 54 -8.04 -0.26 -7.52
CA PRO A 54 -7.30 -1.02 -8.52
C PRO A 54 -6.28 -0.14 -9.25
N ASN A 55 -5.18 -0.72 -9.74
CA ASN A 55 -4.25 0.01 -10.60
C ASN A 55 -4.98 0.55 -11.83
N GLY A 56 -4.85 1.85 -12.12
CA GLY A 56 -5.69 2.56 -13.07
C GLY A 56 -6.89 3.31 -12.48
N SER A 57 -7.11 3.24 -11.16
CA SER A 57 -8.19 3.97 -10.46
C SER A 57 -8.14 5.49 -10.70
N PRO A 58 -9.29 6.19 -10.72
CA PRO A 58 -9.33 7.65 -10.88
C PRO A 58 -8.66 8.43 -9.74
N LEU A 59 -8.53 7.81 -8.56
CA LEU A 59 -7.93 8.44 -7.38
C LEU A 59 -6.46 8.04 -7.27
N PRO A 60 -5.48 8.94 -7.38
CA PRO A 60 -4.06 8.56 -7.30
C PRO A 60 -3.71 7.96 -5.94
N PRO A 61 -2.63 7.16 -5.85
CA PRO A 61 -2.02 6.79 -4.57
C PRO A 61 -1.70 8.00 -3.70
N LYS A 62 -1.69 7.80 -2.38
CA LYS A 62 -1.31 8.78 -1.36
C LYS A 62 -0.28 8.16 -0.40
N PRO A 63 0.57 8.98 0.24
CA PRO A 63 1.42 8.50 1.32
C PRO A 63 0.61 7.75 2.40
N GLY A 64 1.13 6.60 2.79
CA GLY A 64 0.57 5.60 3.71
C GLY A 64 -0.49 4.67 3.14
N ASP A 65 -0.81 4.77 1.86
CA ASP A 65 -1.53 3.67 1.20
C ASP A 65 -0.65 2.42 1.18
N LEU A 66 -1.26 1.24 1.29
CA LEU A 66 -0.56 -0.03 1.07
C LEU A 66 -0.71 -0.48 -0.38
N PHE A 67 0.41 -0.69 -1.07
CA PHE A 67 0.45 -1.35 -2.36
C PHE A 67 0.38 -2.85 -2.18
N VAL A 68 -0.56 -3.52 -2.85
CA VAL A 68 -0.74 -4.97 -2.78
C VAL A 68 -0.46 -5.58 -4.14
N TYR A 69 0.42 -6.57 -4.14
CA TYR A 69 0.83 -7.31 -5.33
C TYR A 69 0.24 -8.70 -5.29
N GLY A 70 -0.22 -9.19 -6.43
CA GLY A 70 -0.89 -10.48 -6.55
C GLY A 70 0.05 -11.67 -6.44
N ARG A 71 -0.54 -12.85 -6.21
CA ARG A 71 0.17 -14.14 -5.99
C ARG A 71 1.14 -14.53 -7.12
N GLY A 72 0.98 -13.97 -8.32
CA GLY A 72 1.96 -14.12 -9.40
C GLY A 72 3.38 -13.69 -9.00
N TYR A 73 3.51 -12.79 -8.03
CA TYR A 73 4.81 -12.47 -7.42
C TYR A 73 5.17 -13.51 -6.34
N ARG A 74 6.10 -14.41 -6.68
CA ARG A 74 6.70 -15.42 -5.77
C ARG A 74 5.70 -16.34 -5.04
N GLY A 75 4.47 -16.48 -5.52
CA GLY A 75 3.43 -17.35 -4.94
C GLY A 75 2.67 -16.76 -3.73
N THR A 76 3.27 -15.80 -3.02
CA THR A 76 2.68 -15.13 -1.84
C THR A 76 2.10 -13.75 -2.14
N GLY A 77 2.45 -13.18 -3.30
CA GLY A 77 2.29 -11.75 -3.53
C GLY A 77 3.28 -10.95 -2.71
N HIS A 78 3.02 -9.65 -2.62
CA HIS A 78 3.89 -8.70 -1.92
C HIS A 78 3.09 -7.51 -1.40
N VAL A 79 3.64 -6.80 -0.42
CA VAL A 79 3.05 -5.57 0.09
C VAL A 79 4.14 -4.52 0.35
N ALA A 80 3.85 -3.29 0.00
CA ALA A 80 4.72 -2.14 0.20
C ALA A 80 3.92 -0.94 0.70
N VAL A 81 4.58 0.01 1.36
CA VAL A 81 3.96 1.25 1.83
C VAL A 81 4.35 2.40 0.91
N VAL A 82 3.39 3.17 0.43
CA VAL A 82 3.67 4.43 -0.27
C VAL A 82 4.20 5.46 0.72
N VAL A 83 5.38 6.01 0.50
CA VAL A 83 5.99 7.00 1.42
C VAL A 83 6.08 8.39 0.81
N GLU A 84 6.09 8.52 -0.52
CA GLU A 84 6.08 9.79 -1.21
C GLU A 84 5.32 9.67 -2.53
N VAL A 85 4.60 10.71 -2.94
CA VAL A 85 3.93 10.79 -4.24
C VAL A 85 4.22 12.14 -4.88
N ALA A 86 4.90 12.12 -6.03
CA ALA A 86 5.21 13.31 -6.81
C ALA A 86 4.46 13.27 -8.15
N LYS A 87 3.14 13.51 -8.09
CA LYS A 87 2.22 13.42 -9.24
C LYS A 87 2.71 14.23 -10.44
N ASP A 88 3.11 15.48 -10.22
CA ASP A 88 3.54 16.39 -11.29
C ASP A 88 4.88 15.98 -11.91
N ARG A 89 5.67 15.16 -11.20
CA ARG A 89 6.95 14.61 -11.67
C ARG A 89 6.83 13.18 -12.21
N GLY A 90 5.64 12.58 -12.17
CA GLY A 90 5.39 11.25 -12.72
C GLY A 90 6.03 10.10 -11.95
N TRP A 91 6.25 10.24 -10.64
CA TRP A 91 6.79 9.15 -9.82
C TRP A 91 6.25 9.13 -8.40
N LEU A 92 6.40 7.99 -7.74
CA LEU A 92 6.17 7.82 -6.30
C LEU A 92 7.29 6.96 -5.69
N ALA A 93 7.42 6.98 -4.37
CA ALA A 93 8.39 6.15 -3.65
C ALA A 93 7.66 5.23 -2.67
N ILE A 94 8.17 3.99 -2.56
CA ILE A 94 7.65 2.97 -1.64
C ILE A 94 8.73 2.50 -0.67
N ALA A 95 8.32 2.11 0.53
CA ALA A 95 9.13 1.42 1.51
C ALA A 95 8.60 -0.02 1.68
N GLU A 96 9.51 -1.00 1.69
CA GLU A 96 9.15 -2.42 1.71
C GLU A 96 10.32 -3.27 2.20
N GLN A 97 10.03 -4.39 2.88
CA GLN A 97 11.04 -5.42 3.17
C GLN A 97 10.72 -6.71 2.40
N ASN A 98 11.71 -7.60 2.28
CA ASN A 98 11.61 -8.87 1.56
C ASN A 98 11.31 -8.74 0.04
N PHE A 99 11.61 -7.58 -0.55
CA PHE A 99 11.73 -7.44 -2.00
C PHE A 99 13.18 -7.70 -2.44
N ASP A 100 14.10 -7.03 -1.75
CA ASP A 100 15.54 -6.97 -1.99
C ASP A 100 16.24 -6.64 -0.65
N ASN A 101 17.47 -7.12 -0.47
CA ASN A 101 18.28 -6.91 0.73
C ASN A 101 19.38 -5.84 0.57
N ARG A 102 19.39 -5.11 -0.56
CA ARG A 102 20.31 -3.98 -0.75
C ARG A 102 19.97 -2.82 0.20
N PRO A 103 20.99 -2.08 0.69
CA PRO A 103 20.75 -0.86 1.46
C PRO A 103 19.88 0.13 0.68
N TRP A 104 18.97 0.77 1.40
CA TRP A 104 18.12 1.78 0.79
C TRP A 104 18.91 3.07 0.53
N PRO A 105 18.61 3.78 -0.58
CA PRO A 105 19.23 5.07 -0.87
C PRO A 105 18.80 6.19 0.10
N GLY A 106 17.76 5.95 0.92
CA GLY A 106 17.20 6.91 1.87
C GLY A 106 16.05 6.30 2.65
N THR A 107 14.94 7.03 2.79
CA THR A 107 13.73 6.58 3.52
C THR A 107 12.80 5.69 2.69
N TYR A 108 13.18 5.33 1.47
CA TYR A 108 12.41 4.51 0.54
C TYR A 108 13.27 3.40 -0.05
N ALA A 109 12.64 2.28 -0.40
CA ALA A 109 13.30 1.14 -1.04
C ALA A 109 13.38 1.32 -2.56
N ARG A 110 12.25 1.70 -3.19
CA ARG A 110 12.14 1.88 -4.64
C ARG A 110 11.38 3.14 -5.00
N ARG A 111 11.71 3.72 -6.15
CA ARG A 111 10.93 4.75 -6.83
C ARG A 111 10.28 4.14 -8.06
N LEU A 112 8.98 4.34 -8.21
CA LEU A 112 8.16 3.74 -9.26
C LEU A 112 7.58 4.83 -10.18
N PRO A 113 7.48 4.59 -11.49
CA PRO A 113 6.76 5.50 -12.39
C PRO A 113 5.28 5.57 -12.05
N LEU A 114 4.74 6.78 -12.03
CA LEU A 114 3.32 7.08 -11.83
C LEU A 114 2.80 7.83 -13.06
N VAL A 115 1.87 7.23 -13.77
CA VAL A 115 1.33 7.74 -15.04
C VAL A 115 -0.12 8.16 -14.84
N ARG A 116 -0.41 9.42 -15.13
CA ARG A 116 -1.80 9.88 -15.31
C ARG A 116 -2.20 9.61 -16.75
N HIS A 117 -3.22 8.79 -16.95
CA HIS A 117 -3.80 8.50 -18.26
C HIS A 117 -5.21 9.09 -18.33
N THR A 118 -5.57 9.67 -19.48
CA THR A 118 -6.93 10.14 -19.76
C THR A 118 -7.42 9.40 -21.00
N GLY A 119 -8.42 8.53 -20.80
CA GLY A 119 -9.02 7.74 -21.87
C GLY A 119 -10.52 7.98 -21.97
N VAL A 120 -11.20 7.17 -22.79
CA VAL A 120 -12.65 7.27 -23.02
C VAL A 120 -13.46 7.06 -21.75
N SER A 121 -12.97 6.23 -20.82
CA SER A 121 -13.57 5.98 -19.50
C SER A 121 -13.22 7.02 -18.44
N GLY A 122 -12.51 8.10 -18.81
CA GLY A 122 -12.09 9.16 -17.91
C GLY A 122 -10.61 9.11 -17.52
N VAL A 123 -10.30 9.69 -16.37
CA VAL A 123 -8.93 9.79 -15.85
C VAL A 123 -8.62 8.58 -14.98
N GLY A 124 -7.42 8.01 -15.13
CA GLY A 124 -6.89 6.94 -14.30
C GLY A 124 -5.42 7.15 -13.95
N TRP A 125 -4.99 6.59 -12.83
CA TRP A 125 -3.61 6.63 -12.36
C TRP A 125 -3.01 5.23 -12.36
N TRP A 126 -1.92 5.07 -13.10
CA TRP A 126 -1.21 3.81 -13.26
C TRP A 126 0.15 3.86 -12.61
N VAL A 127 0.45 2.85 -11.82
CA VAL A 127 1.80 2.60 -11.32
C VAL A 127 2.41 1.49 -12.17
N LEU A 128 3.57 1.77 -12.76
CA LEU A 128 4.26 0.82 -13.63
C LEU A 128 5.15 -0.11 -12.79
N ASP A 129 4.53 -1.10 -12.17
CA ASP A 129 5.23 -2.16 -11.44
C ASP A 129 4.53 -3.51 -11.64
N ALA A 130 5.31 -4.56 -11.87
CA ALA A 130 4.77 -5.86 -12.23
C ALA A 130 3.97 -6.46 -11.07
N TYR A 131 2.88 -7.16 -11.39
CA TYR A 131 1.99 -7.84 -10.43
C TYR A 131 1.25 -6.95 -9.44
N LEU A 132 1.37 -5.62 -9.52
CA LEU A 132 0.61 -4.71 -8.67
C LEU A 132 -0.89 -4.82 -8.98
N ILE A 133 -1.69 -5.19 -7.98
CA ILE A 133 -3.15 -5.22 -8.08
C ILE A 133 -3.69 -3.79 -7.94
N GLY A 134 -3.22 -3.06 -6.93
CA GLY A 134 -3.68 -1.71 -6.60
C GLY A 134 -3.22 -1.28 -5.22
N TRP A 135 -3.92 -0.31 -4.64
CA TRP A 135 -3.63 0.21 -3.31
C TRP A 135 -4.84 0.20 -2.38
N LYS A 136 -4.56 -0.03 -1.10
CA LYS A 136 -5.50 0.00 0.02
C LYS A 136 -5.33 1.33 0.76
N ARG A 137 -6.43 2.01 1.05
CA ARG A 137 -6.45 3.32 1.71
C ARG A 137 -7.35 3.31 2.92
N ALA A 138 -6.79 3.65 4.08
CA ALA A 138 -7.58 3.92 5.27
C ALA A 138 -8.34 5.25 5.11
N VAL A 139 -9.62 5.23 5.46
CA VAL A 139 -10.49 6.41 5.55
C VAL A 139 -10.64 6.75 7.02
N ASP A 140 -10.20 7.95 7.39
CA ASP A 140 -10.36 8.47 8.75
C ASP A 140 -11.85 8.65 9.05
N PRO A 141 -12.39 7.94 10.04
CA PRO A 141 -13.80 8.00 10.35
C PRO A 141 -14.19 9.31 11.07
N GLY A 142 -13.23 10.16 11.46
CA GLY A 142 -13.44 11.54 11.91
C GLY A 142 -13.36 12.60 10.81
N LEU A 143 -12.96 12.21 9.59
CA LEU A 143 -12.96 13.09 8.40
C LEU A 143 -14.05 12.70 7.38
N ALA A 144 -14.91 11.75 7.74
CA ALA A 144 -16.07 11.34 6.97
C ALA A 144 -17.27 12.25 7.32
N GLU A 145 -17.17 13.54 7.02
CA GLU A 145 -18.28 14.52 7.00
C GLU A 145 -18.20 15.36 5.71
#